data_AF-A0A529LZ45-F1
#
_entry.id   AF-A0A529LZ45-F1
#
_cell.length_a   1.000
_cell.length_b   1.000
_cell.length_c   1.000
_cell.angle_alpha   90.00
_cell.angle_beta   90.00
_cell.angle_gamma   90.00
#
_symmetry.space_group_name_H-M   'P 1'
#
loop_
_entity.id
_entity.type
_entity.pdbx_description
1 polymer ?
#
loop_
_entity_poly.entity_id
_entity_poly.type
_entity_poly.pdbx_seq_one_letter_code
_entity_poly.pdbx_strand_id
1 'polypeptide(L)' 'MAEFTLYIGNKCFSSWSLRPWVAMRHLEIPFEEGFVRLRTPQTAA' A
#
# COMPACT_ATOMS: atom_id res chain seq x y z
N MET A 1 8.36 15.77 3.91
CA MET A 1 7.56 15.26 2.77
C MET A 1 8.28 14.04 2.23
N ALA A 2 7.60 12.91 2.10
CA ALA A 2 8.19 11.72 1.52
C ALA A 2 8.31 11.86 -0.02
N GLU A 3 9.34 11.24 -0.59
CA GLU A 3 9.62 11.31 -2.04
C GLU A 3 8.70 10.39 -2.86
N PHE A 4 8.07 9.39 -2.23
CA PHE A 4 7.24 8.39 -2.89
C PHE A 4 6.01 7.99 -2.08
N THR A 5 4.98 7.56 -2.82
CA THR A 5 3.71 7.04 -2.30
C THR A 5 3.64 5.54 -2.47
N LEU A 6 3.40 4.82 -1.38
CA LEU A 6 3.11 3.40 -1.41
C LEU A 6 1.62 3.19 -1.72
N TYR A 7 1.30 2.75 -2.94
CA TYR A 7 -0.06 2.39 -3.33
C TYR A 7 -0.39 0.94 -2.93
N ILE A 8 -1.39 0.77 -2.08
CA ILE A 8 -1.85 -0.54 -1.59
C ILE A 8 -3.38 -0.65 -1.64
N GLY A 9 -3.88 -1.88 -1.75
CA GLY A 9 -5.32 -2.13 -1.67
C GLY A 9 -5.81 -2.15 -0.22
N ASN A 10 -5.27 -3.05 0.59
CA ASN A 10 -5.63 -3.18 2.00
C ASN A 10 -4.55 -3.89 2.81
N LYS A 11 -3.88 -3.18 3.73
CA LYS A 11 -2.83 -3.76 4.58
C LYS A 11 -3.31 -4.77 5.63
N CYS A 12 -4.60 -4.80 5.96
CA CYS A 12 -5.16 -5.72 6.96
C CYS A 12 -5.62 -7.06 6.35
N PHE A 13 -6.02 -7.06 5.08
CA PHE A 13 -6.61 -8.25 4.42
C PHE A 13 -5.80 -8.79 3.25
N SER A 14 -4.81 -8.04 2.74
CA SER A 14 -3.92 -8.51 1.67
C SER A 14 -2.50 -8.64 2.20
N SER A 15 -2.00 -9.87 2.25
CA SER A 15 -0.60 -10.15 2.60
C SER A 15 0.38 -9.45 1.65
N TRP A 16 -0.02 -9.29 0.37
CA TRP A 16 0.76 -8.56 -0.62
C TRP A 16 0.79 -7.05 -0.39
N SER A 17 -0.26 -6.47 0.20
CA SER A 17 -0.24 -5.07 0.62
C SER A 17 0.49 -4.87 1.96
N LEU A 18 0.39 -5.84 2.87
CA LEU A 18 1.01 -5.76 4.19
C LEU A 18 2.54 -5.82 4.12
N ARG A 19 3.10 -6.74 3.31
CA ARG A 19 4.56 -6.94 3.20
C ARG A 19 5.34 -5.65 2.92
N PRO A 20 5.07 -4.89 1.84
CA PRO A 20 5.82 -3.67 1.57
C PRO A 20 5.57 -2.61 2.65
N TRP A 21 4.35 -2.52 3.19
CA TRP A 21 4.04 -1.58 4.27
C TRP A 21 4.88 -1.84 5.52
N VAL A 22 4.95 -3.10 5.98
CA VAL A 22 5.78 -3.48 7.14
C VAL A 22 7.25 -3.23 6.86
N ALA A 23 7.75 -3.56 5.67
CA ALA A 23 9.15 -3.34 5.30
C ALA A 23 9.52 -1.85 5.40
N MET A 24 8.69 -0.96 4.86
CA MET A 24 8.96 0.48 4.91
C MET A 24 8.89 1.04 6.33
N ARG A 25 7.92 0.58 7.14
CA ARG A 25 7.82 0.97 8.55
C ARG A 25 9.01 0.46 9.38
N HIS A 26 9.44 -0.77 9.16
CA HIS A 26 10.55 -1.40 9.89
C HIS A 26 11.90 -0.76 9.55
N LEU A 27 12.11 -0.38 8.29
CA LEU A 27 13.32 0.29 7.81
C LEU A 27 13.29 1.82 8.01
N GLU A 28 12.25 2.34 8.67
CA GLU A 28 12.05 3.79 8.92
C GLU A 28 12.09 4.64 7.64
N ILE A 29 11.71 4.06 6.51
CA ILE A 29 11.65 4.74 5.23
C ILE A 29 10.41 5.65 5.26
N PRO A 30 10.52 6.97 5.02
CA PRO A 30 9.36 7.85 4.93
C PRO A 30 8.58 7.60 3.63
N PHE A 31 7.27 7.43 3.71
CA PHE A 31 6.38 7.27 2.56
C PHE A 31 4.98 7.80 2.85
N GLU A 32 4.28 8.22 1.79
CA GLU A 32 2.84 8.50 1.85
C GLU A 32 2.04 7.23 1.55
N GLU A 33 0.86 7.07 2.17
CA GLU A 33 -0.04 5.94 1.91
C GLU A 33 -1.09 6.30 0.85
N GLY A 34 -1.08 5.58 -0.28
CA GLY A 34 -2.13 5.65 -1.30
C GLY A 34 -3.01 4.41 -1.27
N PHE A 35 -4.33 4.57 -1.23
CA PHE A 35 -5.27 3.43 -1.23
C PHE A 35 -5.95 3.25 -2.58
N VAL A 36 -5.88 2.03 -3.12
CA VAL A 36 -6.62 1.63 -4.33
C VAL A 36 -7.82 0.78 -3.92
N ARG A 37 -9.03 1.26 -4.24
CA ARG A 37 -10.25 0.50 -3.98
C ARG A 37 -10.34 -0.68 -4.94
N LEU A 38 -10.13 -1.87 -4.41
CA LEU A 38 -10.26 -3.12 -5.16
C LEU A 38 -11.72 -3.57 -5.27
N ARG A 39 -12.01 -4.46 -6.23
CA ARG A 39 -13.34 -5.03 -6.50
C ARG A 39 -14.37 -3.98 -6.95
N THR A 40 -13.90 -3.03 -7.74
CA THR A 40 -14.75 -2.10 -8.50
C THR A 40 -14.68 -2.44 -9.99
N PRO A 41 -15.65 -2.00 -10.80
CA PRO A 41 -15.56 -2.17 -12.27
C PRO A 41 -14.26 -1.60 -12.86
N GLN A 42 -13.69 -0.55 -12.26
CA GLN A 42 -12.44 0.08 -12.71
C GLN A 42 -11.18 -0.70 -12.32
N THR A 43 -11.29 -1.66 -11.42
CA THR A 43 -10.16 -2.49 -10.91
C THR A 43 -10.40 -3.98 -11.14
N ALA A 44 -11.32 -4.32 -12.05
CA ALA A 44 -11.52 -5.68 -12.52
C ALA A 44 -10.35 -6.12 -13.41
N ALA A 45 -9.99 -7.40 -13.33
CA ALA A 45 -8.92 -8.02 -14.13
C ALA A 45 -9.38 -8.35 -15.55
#